data_AF-A0A4Y8C8J9-F1
#
_entry.id   AF-A0A4Y8C8J9-F1
#
_cell.length_a   1.000
_cell.length_b   1.000
_cell.length_c   1.000
_cell.angle_alpha   90.00
_cell.angle_beta   90.00
_cell.angle_gamma   90.00
#
_symmetry.space_group_name_H-M   'P 1'
#
loop_
_entity.id
_entity.type
_entity.pdbx_description
1 polymer ?
#
loop_
_entity_poly.entity_id
_entity_poly.type
_entity_poly.pdbx_seq_one_letter_code
_entity_poly.pdbx_strand_id
1 'polypeptide(L)'
;DGEDGKIAALFEFYSIKFIGPRLEASVLSFNKELTKLYAKSVGVKTLDYTMLRKNQNSKEKLSFPCIIKPARLGSSIGISIVKDEKDLEYAKDVGFEFDNDLVVEEFKNNIKEYNLAGCMINDE
;
A
#
# COMPACT_ATOMS: atom_id res chain seq x y z
N ASP A 1 -9.66 9.74 3.04
CA ASP A 1 -10.32 10.97 2.56
C ASP A 1 -9.39 11.91 1.80
N GLY A 2 -8.27 12.35 2.39
CA GLY A 2 -7.33 13.22 1.66
C GLY A 2 -6.59 12.48 0.53
N GLU A 3 -6.00 11.34 0.85
CA GLU A 3 -5.09 10.60 -0.05
C GLU A 3 -5.79 9.58 -0.94
N ASP A 4 -7.01 9.17 -0.59
CA ASP A 4 -7.79 8.13 -1.30
C ASP A 4 -8.58 8.67 -2.51
N GLY A 5 -8.47 9.97 -2.77
CA GLY A 5 -9.07 10.63 -3.94
C GLY A 5 -10.45 11.24 -3.70
N LYS A 6 -11.09 11.02 -2.53
CA LYS A 6 -12.43 11.57 -2.25
C LYS A 6 -12.42 13.10 -2.25
N ILE A 7 -11.49 13.71 -1.52
CA ILE A 7 -11.37 15.17 -1.47
C ILE A 7 -10.89 15.74 -2.81
N ALA A 8 -10.01 15.03 -3.52
CA ALA A 8 -9.55 15.43 -4.84
C ALA A 8 -10.73 15.53 -5.83
N ALA A 9 -11.58 14.50 -5.88
CA ALA A 9 -12.78 14.48 -6.71
C ALA A 9 -13.78 15.58 -6.33
N LEU A 10 -13.95 15.84 -5.03
CA LEU A 10 -14.83 16.89 -4.53
C LEU A 10 -14.37 18.28 -5.00
N PHE A 11 -13.08 18.57 -4.88
CA PHE A 11 -12.51 19.85 -5.30
C PHE A 11 -12.56 20.04 -6.81
N GLU A 12 -12.29 19.00 -7.60
CA GLU A 12 -12.46 19.05 -9.05
C GLU A 12 -13.92 19.29 -9.45
N PHE A 13 -14.87 18.58 -8.84
CA PHE A 13 -16.30 18.76 -9.11
C PHE A 13 -16.77 20.20 -8.85
N TYR A 14 -16.30 20.82 -7.76
CA TYR A 14 -16.63 22.21 -7.41
C TYR A 14 -15.71 23.26 -8.05
N SER A 15 -14.80 22.87 -8.96
CA SER A 15 -13.83 23.79 -9.58
C SER A 15 -12.98 24.57 -8.56
N ILE A 16 -12.68 23.96 -7.42
CA ILE A 16 -11.83 24.54 -6.37
C ILE A 16 -10.38 24.22 -6.72
N LYS A 17 -9.55 25.26 -6.87
CA LYS A 17 -8.11 25.09 -7.11
C LYS A 17 -7.43 24.58 -5.83
N PHE A 18 -6.59 23.55 -5.96
CA PHE A 18 -5.85 22.99 -4.84
C PHE A 18 -4.48 22.41 -5.25
N ILE A 19 -3.57 22.35 -4.28
CA ILE A 19 -2.29 21.64 -4.39
C ILE A 19 -2.48 20.25 -3.78
N GLY A 20 -2.17 19.21 -4.55
CA GLY A 20 -2.31 17.82 -4.14
C GLY A 20 -2.45 16.89 -5.33
N PRO A 21 -2.44 15.57 -5.08
CA PRO A 21 -2.73 14.58 -6.12
C PRO A 21 -4.14 14.78 -6.69
N ARG A 22 -4.28 14.49 -7.99
CA ARG A 22 -5.58 14.34 -8.66
C ARG A 22 -6.12 12.93 -8.40
N LEU A 23 -7.38 12.71 -8.78
CA LEU A 23 -8.11 11.46 -8.47
C LEU A 23 -7.32 10.20 -8.82
N GLU A 24 -6.78 10.10 -10.03
CA GLU A 24 -6.06 8.91 -10.49
C GLU A 24 -4.77 8.69 -9.70
N ALA A 25 -4.01 9.77 -9.46
CA ALA A 25 -2.78 9.70 -8.68
C ALA A 25 -3.05 9.30 -7.23
N SER A 26 -4.10 9.82 -6.61
CA SER A 26 -4.57 9.42 -5.29
C SER A 26 -4.90 7.93 -5.22
N VAL A 27 -5.77 7.45 -6.12
CA VAL A 27 -6.21 6.04 -6.12
C VAL A 27 -5.04 5.08 -6.35
N LEU A 28 -4.17 5.38 -7.31
CA LEU A 28 -3.02 4.55 -7.62
C LEU A 28 -2.03 4.49 -6.46
N SER A 29 -1.72 5.64 -5.85
CA SER A 29 -0.69 5.73 -4.80
C SER A 29 -1.18 5.24 -3.43
N PHE A 30 -2.47 5.38 -3.14
CA PHE A 30 -3.06 5.01 -1.85
C PHE A 30 -3.19 3.49 -1.65
N ASN A 31 -3.42 2.72 -2.72
CA ASN A 31 -3.50 1.27 -2.66
C ASN A 31 -2.17 0.63 -3.07
N LYS A 32 -1.48 -0.03 -2.14
CA LYS A 32 -0.19 -0.69 -2.36
C LYS A 32 -0.19 -1.71 -3.50
N GLU A 33 -1.30 -2.43 -3.72
CA GLU A 33 -1.43 -3.36 -4.86
C GLU A 33 -1.41 -2.58 -6.18
N LEU A 34 -2.19 -1.50 -6.28
CA LEU A 34 -2.22 -0.65 -7.48
C LEU A 34 -0.87 0.05 -7.71
N THR A 35 -0.24 0.57 -6.66
CA THR A 35 1.11 1.16 -6.73
C THR A 35 2.10 0.16 -7.31
N LYS A 36 2.08 -1.10 -6.87
CA LYS A 36 2.98 -2.15 -7.37
C LYS A 36 2.70 -2.52 -8.82
N LEU A 37 1.42 -2.64 -9.20
CA LEU A 37 1.03 -2.90 -10.58
C LEU A 37 1.49 -1.79 -11.52
N TYR A 38 1.32 -0.52 -11.11
CA TYR A 38 1.80 0.63 -11.87
C TYR A 38 3.32 0.70 -11.93
N ALA A 39 4.02 0.55 -10.80
CA ALA A 39 5.49 0.51 -10.77
C ALA A 39 6.04 -0.56 -11.71
N LYS A 40 5.45 -1.76 -11.72
CA LYS A 40 5.83 -2.84 -12.62
C LYS A 40 5.59 -2.48 -14.09
N SER A 41 4.48 -1.83 -14.43
CA SER A 41 4.18 -1.46 -15.82
C SER A 41 5.15 -0.44 -16.40
N VAL A 42 5.79 0.38 -15.55
CA VAL A 42 6.81 1.37 -15.94
C VAL A 42 8.25 0.93 -15.65
N GLY A 43 8.47 -0.33 -15.27
CA GLY A 43 9.81 -0.90 -15.04
C GLY A 43 10.48 -0.51 -13.72
N VAL A 44 9.74 0.05 -12.77
CA VAL A 44 10.22 0.33 -11.40
C VAL A 44 10.17 -0.96 -10.58
N LYS A 45 11.30 -1.33 -9.96
CA LYS A 45 11.41 -2.56 -9.17
C LYS A 45 10.63 -2.44 -7.86
N THR A 46 9.87 -3.49 -7.54
CA THR A 46 9.22 -3.67 -6.25
C THR A 46 9.50 -5.08 -5.74
N LEU A 47 9.39 -5.31 -4.42
CA LEU A 47 9.34 -6.67 -3.90
C LEU A 47 8.12 -7.42 -4.46
N ASP A 48 8.30 -8.71 -4.72
CA ASP A 48 7.19 -9.62 -4.98
C ASP A 48 6.26 -9.65 -3.77
N TYR A 49 4.98 -9.91 -4.02
CA TYR A 49 3.94 -9.84 -2.99
C TYR A 49 2.83 -10.85 -3.23
N THR A 50 2.15 -11.21 -2.14
CA THR A 50 0.91 -11.97 -2.10
C THR A 50 -0.21 -11.10 -1.54
N MET A 51 -1.43 -11.25 -2.06
CA MET A 51 -2.62 -10.60 -1.51
C MET A 51 -3.40 -11.56 -0.63
N LEU A 52 -3.71 -11.13 0.60
CA LEU A 52 -4.70 -11.78 1.45
C LEU A 52 -5.97 -10.94 1.48
N ARG A 53 -7.12 -11.60 1.39
CA ARG A 53 -8.44 -10.96 1.35
C ARG A 53 -9.31 -11.52 2.47
N LYS A 54 -9.95 -10.67 3.27
CA LYS A 54 -10.64 -11.05 4.53
C LYS A 54 -11.63 -12.21 4.37
N ASN A 55 -12.30 -12.30 3.22
CA ASN A 55 -13.34 -13.30 2.94
C ASN A 55 -12.90 -14.36 1.91
N GLN A 56 -11.60 -14.54 1.70
CA GLN A 56 -11.08 -15.58 0.82
C GLN A 56 -10.17 -16.53 1.60
N ASN A 57 -10.44 -17.83 1.48
CA ASN A 57 -9.53 -18.86 1.97
C ASN A 57 -8.32 -18.93 1.04
N SER A 58 -7.38 -18.02 1.26
CA SER A 58 -6.04 -18.10 0.68
C SER A 58 -5.35 -19.36 1.21
N LYS A 59 -5.12 -20.34 0.32
CA LYS A 59 -4.24 -21.49 0.57
C LYS A 59 -2.80 -21.21 0.14
N GLU A 60 -2.46 -19.94 -0.09
CA GLU A 60 -1.11 -19.58 -0.53
C GLU A 60 -0.11 -19.91 0.58
N LYS A 61 0.96 -20.64 0.21
CA LYS A 61 2.08 -20.87 1.11
C LYS A 61 2.90 -19.60 1.21
N LEU A 62 2.86 -18.97 2.36
CA LEU A 62 3.69 -17.81 2.66
C LEU A 62 5.10 -18.29 3.06
N SER A 63 6.10 -17.50 2.67
CA SER A 63 7.48 -17.68 3.14
C SER A 63 7.74 -16.75 4.32
N PHE A 64 8.53 -17.19 5.29
CA PHE A 64 8.86 -16.42 6.49
C PHE A 64 10.38 -16.15 6.58
N PRO A 65 10.80 -15.02 7.19
CA PRO A 65 9.95 -13.98 7.76
C PRO A 65 9.27 -13.12 6.67
N CYS A 66 8.04 -12.68 6.93
CA CYS A 66 7.30 -11.79 6.05
C CYS A 66 6.80 -10.55 6.80
N ILE A 67 6.45 -9.52 6.03
CA ILE A 67 5.80 -8.31 6.53
C ILE A 67 4.41 -8.23 5.93
N ILE A 68 3.41 -8.06 6.79
CA ILE A 68 1.99 -7.94 6.42
C ILE A 68 1.56 -6.49 6.62
N LYS A 69 0.91 -5.91 5.62
CA LYS A 69 0.53 -4.49 5.59
C LYS A 69 -0.91 -4.36 5.09
N PRO A 70 -1.75 -3.48 5.67
CA PRO A 70 -3.01 -3.13 5.06
C PRO A 70 -2.77 -2.48 3.69
N ALA A 71 -3.59 -2.81 2.68
CA ALA A 71 -3.39 -2.32 1.32
C ALA A 71 -3.51 -0.78 1.24
N ARG A 72 -4.44 -0.19 2.00
CA ARG A 72 -4.90 1.20 1.92
C ARG A 72 -4.71 1.99 3.22
N LEU A 73 -3.48 2.04 3.71
CA LEU A 73 -3.10 2.82 4.90
C LEU A 73 -1.62 3.23 4.90
N GLY A 74 -1.34 4.33 5.57
CA GLY A 74 0.01 4.85 5.83
C GLY A 74 0.41 4.76 7.30
N SER A 75 1.51 5.45 7.65
CA SER A 75 1.96 5.66 9.04
C SER A 75 2.26 4.39 9.85
N SER A 76 2.60 3.30 9.15
CA SER A 76 2.90 1.99 9.75
C SER A 76 1.77 1.37 10.59
N ILE A 77 0.54 1.86 10.44
CA ILE A 77 -0.64 1.35 11.15
C ILE A 77 -1.02 -0.02 10.58
N GLY A 78 -1.28 -0.98 11.47
CA GLY A 78 -1.67 -2.35 11.10
C GLY A 78 -0.56 -3.18 10.46
N ILE A 79 0.69 -2.71 10.48
CA ILE A 79 1.84 -3.46 9.94
C ILE A 79 2.36 -4.46 10.97
N SER A 80 2.58 -5.70 10.54
CA SER A 80 3.15 -6.76 11.38
C SER A 80 4.31 -7.45 10.67
N ILE A 81 5.39 -7.74 11.41
CA ILE A 81 6.46 -8.64 10.96
C ILE A 81 6.18 -10.02 11.55
N VAL A 82 6.04 -11.02 10.68
CA VAL A 82 5.67 -12.39 11.03
C VAL A 82 6.89 -13.27 10.83
N LYS A 83 7.39 -13.87 11.91
CA LYS A 83 8.63 -14.66 11.89
C LYS A 83 8.40 -16.13 11.55
N ASP A 84 7.23 -16.64 11.89
CA ASP A 84 6.79 -18.00 11.60
C ASP A 84 5.26 -18.09 11.53
N GLU A 85 4.76 -19.25 11.10
CA GLU A 85 3.33 -19.53 10.88
C GLU A 85 2.45 -19.26 12.12
N LYS A 86 2.99 -19.37 13.35
CA LYS A 86 2.19 -19.25 14.57
C LYS A 86 1.70 -17.82 14.79
N ASP A 87 2.46 -16.84 14.32
CA ASP A 87 2.16 -15.42 14.46
C ASP A 87 1.25 -14.91 13.33
N LEU A 88 1.02 -15.72 12.29
CA LEU A 88 0.33 -15.30 11.07
C LEU A 88 -1.13 -14.90 11.31
N GLU A 89 -1.87 -15.69 12.09
CA GLU A 89 -3.30 -15.44 12.29
C GLU A 89 -3.53 -14.16 13.10
N TYR A 90 -2.69 -13.91 14.11
CA TYR A 90 -2.72 -12.66 14.87
C TYR A 90 -2.38 -11.46 13.96
N ALA A 91 -1.34 -11.55 13.14
CA ALA A 91 -0.97 -10.49 12.22
C ALA A 91 -2.06 -10.19 11.17
N LYS A 92 -2.76 -11.23 10.69
CA LYS A 92 -3.93 -11.09 9.82
C LYS A 92 -5.06 -10.36 10.53
N ASP A 93 -5.40 -10.75 11.75
CA ASP A 93 -6.47 -10.11 12.54
C ASP A 93 -6.19 -8.61 12.70
N VAL A 94 -4.98 -8.26 13.17
CA VAL A 94 -4.53 -6.87 13.29
C VAL A 94 -4.64 -6.12 11.97
N GLY A 95 -4.17 -6.70 10.86
CA GLY A 95 -4.28 -6.05 9.55
C GLY A 95 -5.73 -5.85 9.11
N PHE A 96 -6.58 -6.86 9.32
CA PHE A 96 -7.97 -6.90 8.89
C PHE A 96 -8.92 -6.04 9.74
N GLU A 97 -8.46 -5.50 10.87
CA GLU A 97 -9.15 -4.41 11.57
C GLU A 97 -9.18 -3.13 10.74
N PHE A 98 -8.16 -2.92 9.90
CA PHE A 98 -7.94 -1.65 9.22
C PHE A 98 -8.23 -1.68 7.71
N ASP A 99 -8.15 -2.85 7.07
CA ASP A 99 -8.44 -3.02 5.66
C ASP A 99 -9.01 -4.42 5.39
N ASN A 100 -9.76 -4.61 4.30
CA ASN A 100 -10.19 -5.94 3.85
C ASN A 100 -9.15 -6.65 2.98
N ASP A 101 -8.11 -5.93 2.55
CA ASP A 101 -7.04 -6.41 1.70
C ASP A 101 -5.69 -6.19 2.38
N LEU A 102 -4.87 -7.25 2.51
CA LEU A 102 -3.52 -7.18 3.04
C LEU A 102 -2.51 -7.54 1.98
N VAL A 103 -1.40 -6.82 1.96
CA VAL A 103 -0.20 -7.11 1.15
C VAL A 103 0.80 -7.83 2.04
N VAL A 104 1.29 -8.98 1.57
CA VAL A 104 2.36 -9.74 2.21
C VAL A 104 3.61 -9.66 1.34
N GLU A 105 4.73 -9.26 1.94
CA GLU A 105 6.04 -9.20 1.27
C GLU A 105 7.08 -9.97 2.09
N GLU A 106 8.15 -10.42 1.44
CA GLU A 106 9.34 -10.93 2.14
C GLU A 106 9.91 -9.85 3.07
N PHE A 107 10.15 -10.20 4.34
CA PHE A 107 10.81 -9.29 5.27
C PHE A 107 12.33 -9.36 5.09
N LYS A 108 12.92 -8.25 4.64
CA LYS A 108 14.38 -8.12 4.49
C LYS A 108 14.93 -7.25 5.60
N ASN A 109 15.87 -7.81 6.36
CA ASN A 109 16.57 -7.07 7.42
C ASN A 109 17.72 -6.23 6.83
N ASN A 110 18.12 -5.18 7.56
CA ASN A 110 19.25 -4.30 7.21
C ASN A 110 19.12 -3.62 5.83
N ILE A 111 17.90 -3.28 5.41
CA ILE A 111 17.70 -2.44 4.22
C ILE A 111 18.07 -1.00 4.55
N LYS A 112 18.73 -0.32 3.59
CA LYS A 112 18.89 1.14 3.65
C LYS A 112 17.65 1.81 3.06
N GLU A 113 17.04 2.68 3.84
CA GLU A 113 15.81 3.39 3.44
C GLU A 113 16.14 4.84 3.07
N TYR A 114 15.70 5.27 1.89
CA TYR A 114 15.90 6.62 1.36
C TYR A 114 14.59 7.16 0.80
N ASN A 115 14.20 8.37 1.24
CA ASN A 115 13.01 9.06 0.77
C ASN A 115 13.42 10.31 -0.02
N LEU A 116 12.75 10.56 -1.15
CA LEU A 116 12.99 11.73 -2.00
C LEU A 116 11.66 12.45 -2.25
N ALA A 117 11.62 13.76 -1.98
CA ALA A 117 10.46 14.61 -2.25
C ALA A 117 10.74 15.54 -3.44
N GLY A 118 9.67 15.94 -4.14
CA GLY A 118 9.74 16.87 -5.27
C GLY A 118 8.35 17.27 -5.76
N CYS A 119 8.28 18.32 -6.58
CA CYS A 119 7.10 18.75 -7.30
C CYS A 119 7.50 19.28 -8.68
N MET A 120 6.56 19.27 -9.64
CA MET A 120 6.76 19.74 -11.01
C MET A 120 6.34 21.20 -11.13
N ILE A 121 7.16 22.05 -11.76
CA ILE A 121 6.90 23.47 -12.03
C ILE A 121 7.26 23.76 -13.48
N ASN A 122 6.32 24.30 -14.26
CA ASN A 122 6.54 24.66 -15.66
C ASN A 122 7.05 23.49 -16.53
N ASP A 123 6.45 22.32 -16.38
CA ASP A 123 6.82 21.07 -17.08
C ASP A 123 8.25 20.55 -16.77
N GLU A 124 8.93 21.13 -15.76
CA GLU A 124 10.21 20.67 -15.19
C GLU A 124 10.05 20.10 -13.77
#